data_AF-A0A842QHC1-F1
#
_entry.id   AF-A0A842QHC1-F1
#
_cell.length_a   1.000
_cell.length_b   1.000
_cell.length_c   1.000
_cell.angle_alpha   90.00
_cell.angle_beta   90.00
_cell.angle_gamma   90.00
#
_symmetry.space_group_name_H-M   'P 1'
#
loop_
_entity.id
_entity.type
_entity.pdbx_description
1 polymer ?
#
loop_
_entity_poly.entity_id
_entity_poly.type
_entity_poly.pdbx_seq_one_letter_code
_entity_poly.pdbx_strand_id
1 'polypeptide(L)' 'MFVSDDCNLTDNTAFNNSVDDFYSYGGFYIWNAHHNRLVNNTSYNNSGPGFTLERANNSTLRNNTARG' A
#
# COMPACT_ATOMS: atom_id res chain seq x y z
N MET A 1 -6.04 -8.36 13.16
CA MET A 1 -5.32 -7.07 13.28
C MET A 1 -3.85 -7.40 13.50
N PHE A 2 -3.09 -7.51 12.41
CA PHE A 2 -1.65 -7.73 12.50
C PHE A 2 -0.97 -6.44 12.11
N VAL A 3 -0.26 -5.85 13.08
CA VAL A 3 0.72 -4.82 12.82
C VAL A 3 1.86 -5.47 12.03
N SER A 4 2.24 -4.88 10.90
CA SER A 4 3.36 -5.34 10.08
C SER A 4 4.41 -4.25 10.05
N ASP A 5 5.17 -4.19 11.13
CA ASP A 5 6.33 -3.32 11.23
C ASP A 5 7.48 -3.88 10.39
N ASP A 6 8.41 -3.01 9.99
CA ASP A 6 9.67 -3.38 9.33
C ASP A 6 9.51 -4.21 8.04
N CYS A 7 8.36 -4.11 7.34
CA CYS A 7 8.19 -4.80 6.06
C CYS A 7 8.93 -4.07 4.94
N ASN A 8 9.55 -4.86 4.07
CA ASN A 8 10.25 -4.38 2.88
C ASN A 8 9.56 -4.92 1.62
N LEU A 9 8.76 -4.05 0.98
CA LEU A 9 8.09 -4.32 -0.28
C LEU A 9 8.83 -3.59 -1.39
N THR A 10 9.58 -4.34 -2.18
CA THR A 10 10.33 -3.80 -3.33
C THR A 10 9.88 -4.47 -4.63
N ASP A 11 9.67 -3.68 -5.68
CA ASP A 11 9.32 -4.14 -7.04
C ASP A 11 8.04 -5.00 -7.13
N ASN A 12 7.02 -4.73 -6.29
CA ASN A 12 5.74 -5.44 -6.33
C ASN A 12 4.70 -4.74 -7.21
N THR A 13 3.71 -5.51 -7.66
CA THR A 13 2.56 -5.00 -8.41
C THR A 13 1.25 -5.30 -7.67
N ALA A 14 0.46 -4.26 -7.40
CA ALA A 14 -0.94 -4.38 -6.97
C ALA A 14 -1.85 -4.08 -8.16
N PHE A 15 -2.56 -5.09 -8.65
CA PHE A 15 -3.37 -5.00 -9.86
C PHE A 15 -4.74 -5.65 -9.68
N ASN A 16 -5.79 -4.96 -10.15
CA ASN A 16 -7.15 -5.48 -10.22
C ASN A 16 -7.69 -5.93 -8.86
N ASN A 17 -7.28 -5.24 -7.80
CA ASN A 17 -7.81 -5.45 -6.48
C ASN A 17 -9.13 -4.69 -6.35
N SER A 18 -10.19 -5.45 -6.11
CA SER A 18 -11.49 -4.91 -5.75
C SER A 18 -11.55 -4.66 -4.25
N VAL A 19 -12.24 -3.59 -3.88
CA VAL A 19 -12.59 -3.29 -2.51
C VAL A 19 -14.05 -3.66 -2.27
N ASP A 20 -14.39 -4.07 -1.05
CA ASP A 20 -15.78 -4.28 -0.64
C ASP A 20 -16.38 -2.97 -0.10
N ASP A 21 -17.69 -2.94 0.17
CA ASP A 21 -18.37 -1.73 0.63
C ASP A 21 -17.86 -1.20 1.99
N PHE A 22 -17.06 -2.00 2.72
CA PHE A 22 -16.57 -1.66 4.06
C PHE A 22 -15.16 -1.06 4.07
N TYR A 23 -14.31 -1.40 3.10
CA TYR A 23 -12.95 -0.87 3.00
C TYR A 23 -12.77 -0.16 1.67
N SER A 24 -12.15 1.03 1.65
CA SER A 24 -11.93 1.76 0.40
C SER A 24 -10.52 1.61 -0.15
N TYR A 25 -9.75 0.59 0.25
CA TYR A 25 -8.31 0.49 -0.02
C TYR A 25 -7.97 -0.62 -1.02
N GLY A 26 -7.69 -0.24 -2.27
CA GLY A 26 -7.50 -1.20 -3.36
C GLY A 26 -6.04 -1.60 -3.62
N GLY A 27 -5.09 -0.67 -3.48
CA GLY A 27 -3.69 -0.96 -3.77
C GLY A 27 -2.92 -1.50 -2.57
N PHE A 28 -1.78 -0.86 -2.27
CA PHE A 28 -0.98 -1.20 -1.09
C PHE A 28 -1.55 -0.49 0.13
N TYR A 29 -1.86 -1.23 1.19
CA TYR A 29 -2.38 -0.66 2.45
C TYR A 29 -1.43 -0.93 3.61
N ILE A 30 -0.90 0.14 4.21
CA ILE A 30 -0.10 0.08 5.44
C ILE A 30 -0.96 0.65 6.56
N TRP A 31 -1.31 -0.19 7.53
CA TRP A 31 -2.18 0.18 8.64
C TRP A 31 -1.53 -0.05 9.99
N ASN A 32 -1.53 0.98 10.83
CA ASN A 32 -1.06 0.94 12.21
C ASN A 32 0.32 0.26 12.34
N ALA A 33 1.27 0.67 11.50
CA ALA A 33 2.57 0.02 11.35
C ALA A 33 3.73 1.00 11.19
N HIS A 34 4.94 0.57 11.52
CA HIS A 34 6.12 1.40 11.67
C HIS A 34 7.28 0.92 10.79
N HIS A 35 8.09 1.86 10.31
CA HIS A 35 9.36 1.58 9.62
C HIS A 35 9.25 0.77 8.33
N ASN A 36 8.12 0.84 7.63
CA ASN A 36 7.90 0.09 6.40
C ASN A 36 8.60 0.73 5.19
N ARG A 37 9.14 -0.08 4.28
CA ARG A 37 9.83 0.37 3.07
C ARG A 37 9.09 -0.13 1.84
N LEU A 38 8.48 0.78 1.10
CA LEU A 38 7.84 0.52 -0.19
C LEU A 38 8.68 1.19 -1.27
N VAL A 39 9.39 0.41 -2.07
CA VAL A 39 10.29 0.90 -3.11
C VAL A 39 9.91 0.32 -4.47
N ASN A 40 9.82 1.16 -5.51
CA ASN A 40 9.59 0.74 -6.90
C ASN A 40 8.30 -0.10 -7.12
N ASN A 41 7.29 0.04 -6.28
CA ASN A 41 6.04 -0.72 -6.45
C ASN A 41 5.11 -0.03 -7.44
N THR A 42 4.33 -0.80 -8.18
CA THR A 42 3.32 -0.30 -9.13
C THR A 42 1.92 -0.70 -8.68
N SER A 43 1.00 0.26 -8.63
CA SER A 43 -0.40 0.04 -8.28
C SER A 43 -1.31 0.55 -9.39
N TYR A 44 -2.15 -0.32 -9.96
CA TYR A 44 -3.01 0.08 -11.06
C TYR A 44 -4.30 -0.71 -11.22
N ASN A 45 -5.31 -0.08 -11.83
CA ASN A 45 -6.62 -0.68 -12.08
C ASN A 45 -7.19 -1.29 -10.79
N ASN A 46 -7.04 -0.59 -9.67
CA ASN A 46 -7.60 -0.99 -8.38
C ASN A 46 -8.83 -0.12 -8.12
N SER A 47 -9.89 -0.69 -7.52
CA SER A 47 -11.14 0.06 -7.29
C SER A 47 -11.05 1.08 -6.14
N GLY A 48 -9.85 1.30 -5.59
CA GLY A 48 -9.55 2.27 -4.53
C GLY A 48 -8.16 2.88 -4.70
N PRO A 49 -7.64 3.65 -3.71
CA PRO A 49 -6.35 4.29 -3.79
C PRO A 49 -5.21 3.29 -4.05
N GLY A 50 -4.23 3.71 -4.84
CA GLY A 50 -3.10 2.85 -5.19
C GLY A 50 -2.14 2.58 -4.02
N PHE A 51 -2.01 3.52 -3.09
CA PHE A 51 -1.23 3.38 -1.86
C PHE A 51 -1.96 4.13 -0.73
N THR A 52 -2.22 3.45 0.37
CA THR A 52 -2.86 4.01 1.57
C THR A 52 -1.95 3.80 2.77
N LEU A 53 -1.66 4.89 3.50
CA LEU A 53 -0.93 4.86 4.77
C LEU A 53 -1.85 5.41 5.85
N GLU A 54 -2.29 4.55 6.76
CA GLU A 54 -3.16 4.94 7.87
C GLU A 54 -2.49 4.56 9.19
N ARG A 55 -2.29 5.55 10.08
CA ARG A 55 -1.58 5.37 11.35
C ARG A 55 -0.18 4.73 11.17
N ALA A 56 0.45 5.00 10.03
CA ALA A 56 1.77 4.48 9.71
C ALA A 56 2.85 5.53 10.00
N ASN A 57 3.87 5.18 10.79
CA ASN A 57 4.94 6.11 11.16
C ASN A 57 6.29 5.64 10.61
N ASN A 58 7.18 6.59 10.28
CA ASN A 58 8.56 6.33 9.84
C ASN A 58 8.69 5.40 8.61
N SER A 59 7.66 5.35 7.76
CA SER A 59 7.69 4.56 6.53
C SER A 59 8.31 5.33 5.36
N THR A 60 9.05 4.63 4.50
CA THR A 60 9.65 5.18 3.28
C THR A 60 8.89 4.70 2.05
N LEU A 61 8.35 5.64 1.27
CA LEU A 61 7.79 5.37 -0.06
C LEU A 61 8.72 6.01 -1.10
N ARG A 62 9.38 5.21 -1.93
CA ARG A 62 10.32 5.70 -2.95
C ARG A 62 10.04 5.07 -4.31
N ASN A 63 9.98 5.89 -5.36
CA ASN A 63 9.81 5.44 -6.75
C ASN A 63 8.56 4.57 -7.00
N ASN A 64 7.51 4.72 -6.20
CA ASN A 64 6.27 3.97 -6.43
C ASN A 64 5.41 4.69 -7.49
N THR A 65 4.70 3.91 -8.30
CA THR A 65 3.81 4.43 -9.35
C THR A 65 2.37 4.01 -9.06
N ALA A 66 1.43 4.97 -9.03
CA ALA A 66 0.00 4.71 -8.99
C ALA A 66 -0.66 5.23 -10.26
N ARG A 67 -1.47 4.41 -10.94
CA ARG A 67 -2.28 4.82 -12.10
C ARG A 67 -3.73 4.34 -11.95
N GLY A 68 -4.66 5.24 -12.25
CA GLY A 68 -6.10 4.96 -12.28
C GLY A 68 -6.46 4.04 -13.43
#